data_AF-A0AAW5JPW8-F1
#
_entry.id   AF-A0AAW5JPW8-F1
#
_cell.length_a   1.000
_cell.length_b   1.000
_cell.length_c   1.000
_cell.angle_alpha   90.00
_cell.angle_beta   90.00
_cell.angle_gamma   90.00
#
_symmetry.space_group_name_H-M   'P 1'
#
loop_
_entity.id
_entity.type
_entity.pdbx_description
1 polymer ?
#
loop_
_entity_poly.entity_id
_entity_poly.type
_entity_poly.pdbx_seq_one_letter_code
_entity_poly.pdbx_strand_id
1 'polypeptide(L)'
;KITAMVPNSLRIGIILGAGISSVISVAGTRMQGIEISVLCGMAISFITMFSVHFLSRVHTNKVFKLIAKYGMLPGMVGACLIAYLVGEIPWPTMDFSFIDFTRYPEIIKNYTVFGLGFPPLSTFIKAIPMAITCYIIAFGDFVFAETVTNDADAVRTDEVIAYDGNRSNIICGIRNLILSLIAPYGAVLSGPLWGATHVSILERYKHGRKDMDSIFGGLFSL
;
A
#
# COMPACT_ATOMS: atom_id res chain seq x y z
N LYS A 1 -2.11 1.62 -23.62
CA LYS A 1 -1.12 2.32 -24.46
C LYS A 1 -0.40 3.47 -23.74
N ILE A 2 -0.92 4.07 -22.65
CA ILE A 2 -0.26 5.19 -21.96
C ILE A 2 0.91 4.71 -21.09
N THR A 3 0.78 3.55 -20.42
CA THR A 3 1.85 2.94 -19.61
C THR A 3 3.09 2.57 -20.43
N ALA A 4 2.87 2.04 -21.63
CA ALA A 4 3.91 1.65 -22.58
C ALA A 4 4.68 2.83 -23.20
N MET A 5 4.16 4.06 -23.12
CA MET A 5 4.77 5.24 -23.73
C MET A 5 5.87 5.86 -22.86
N VAL A 6 5.99 5.43 -21.60
CA VAL A 6 6.95 5.97 -20.65
C VAL A 6 8.28 5.20 -20.72
N PRO A 7 9.42 5.88 -21.02
CA PRO A 7 10.74 5.25 -21.10
C PRO A 7 11.15 4.58 -19.78
N ASN A 8 11.87 3.46 -19.87
CA ASN A 8 12.35 2.73 -18.69
C ASN A 8 13.12 3.62 -17.70
N SER A 9 13.91 4.57 -18.17
CA SER A 9 14.64 5.52 -17.32
C SER A 9 13.71 6.39 -16.46
N LEU A 10 12.56 6.81 -16.99
CA LEU A 10 11.57 7.59 -16.23
C LEU A 10 10.86 6.70 -15.21
N ARG A 11 10.56 5.45 -15.56
CA ARG A 11 9.96 4.46 -14.65
C ARG A 11 10.84 4.24 -13.41
N ILE A 12 12.14 4.05 -13.62
CA ILE A 12 13.13 3.89 -12.54
C ILE A 12 13.19 5.15 -11.67
N GLY A 13 13.23 6.33 -12.30
CA GLY A 13 13.24 7.61 -11.58
C GLY A 13 12.01 7.81 -10.68
N ILE A 14 10.82 7.47 -11.18
CA ILE A 14 9.57 7.57 -10.40
C ILE A 14 9.59 6.60 -9.21
N ILE A 15 10.00 5.34 -9.41
CA ILE A 15 10.04 4.32 -8.34
C ILE A 15 11.07 4.69 -7.26
N LEU A 16 12.29 5.07 -7.65
CA LEU A 16 13.33 5.49 -6.70
C LEU A 16 12.94 6.78 -5.97
N GLY A 17 12.37 7.75 -6.69
CA GLY A 17 11.89 9.00 -6.11
C GLY A 17 10.79 8.79 -5.08
N ALA A 18 9.83 7.89 -5.36
CA ALA A 18 8.78 7.51 -4.41
C ALA A 18 9.36 6.87 -3.15
N GLY A 19 10.34 5.96 -3.30
CA GLY A 19 11.05 5.35 -2.18
C GLY A 19 11.75 6.38 -1.29
N ILE A 20 12.57 7.27 -1.88
CA ILE A 20 13.28 8.31 -1.13
C ILE A 20 12.30 9.27 -0.44
N SER A 21 11.26 9.72 -1.16
CA SER A 21 10.23 10.61 -0.62
C SER A 21 9.51 9.98 0.58
N SER A 22 9.22 8.68 0.52
CA SER A 22 8.59 7.96 1.64
C SER A 22 9.47 7.95 2.90
N VAL A 23 10.78 7.73 2.74
CA VAL A 23 11.74 7.74 3.85
C VAL A 23 11.83 9.13 4.47
N ILE A 24 11.95 10.18 3.65
CA ILE A 24 11.99 11.58 4.12
C ILE A 24 10.71 11.94 4.86
N SER A 25 9.54 11.56 4.33
CA SER A 25 8.25 11.83 4.96
C SER A 25 8.14 11.17 6.33
N VAL A 26 8.53 9.90 6.44
CA VAL A 26 8.50 9.15 7.71
C VAL A 26 9.51 9.73 8.69
N ALA A 27 10.77 9.88 8.29
CA ALA A 27 11.83 10.38 9.17
C ALA A 27 11.58 11.82 9.64
N GLY A 28 11.01 12.67 8.80
CA GLY A 28 10.80 14.08 9.11
C GLY A 28 9.60 14.37 9.99
N THR A 29 8.51 13.60 9.89
CA THR A 29 7.23 13.94 10.53
C THR A 29 6.57 12.81 11.33
N ARG A 30 6.63 11.57 10.84
CA ARG A 30 5.87 10.45 11.43
C ARG A 30 6.64 9.64 12.46
N MET A 31 7.96 9.74 12.44
CA MET A 31 8.85 9.01 13.33
C MET A 31 9.11 9.76 14.65
N GLN A 32 8.71 11.03 14.74
CA GLN A 32 8.92 11.86 15.94
C GLN A 32 8.17 11.27 17.15
N GLY A 33 8.91 10.90 18.19
CA GLY A 33 8.41 10.29 19.42
C GLY A 33 8.24 8.77 19.38
N ILE A 34 8.50 8.10 18.26
CA ILE A 34 8.45 6.63 18.10
C ILE A 34 9.70 6.09 17.37
N GLU A 35 10.83 6.78 17.47
CA GLU A 35 12.00 6.58 16.63
C GLU A 35 12.59 5.17 16.77
N ILE A 36 12.72 4.69 18.01
CA ILE A 36 13.37 3.40 18.29
C ILE A 36 12.50 2.27 17.73
N SER A 37 11.19 2.35 17.94
CA SER A 37 10.24 1.33 17.49
C SER A 37 10.15 1.24 15.98
N VAL A 38 10.14 2.39 15.29
CA VAL A 38 10.12 2.44 13.82
C VAL A 38 11.41 1.88 13.23
N LEU A 39 12.58 2.25 13.77
CA LEU A 39 13.87 1.74 13.30
C LEU A 39 14.01 0.24 13.52
N CYS A 40 13.63 -0.26 14.70
CA CYS A 40 13.66 -1.70 14.99
C CYS A 40 12.65 -2.47 14.12
N GLY A 41 11.43 -1.96 13.96
CA GLY A 41 10.41 -2.55 13.09
C GLY A 41 10.84 -2.63 11.62
N MET A 42 11.49 -1.57 11.13
CA MET A 42 12.09 -1.53 9.80
C MET A 42 13.20 -2.58 9.66
N ALA A 43 14.10 -2.67 10.64
CA ALA A 43 15.18 -3.66 10.63
C ALA A 43 14.63 -5.09 10.63
N ILE A 44 13.61 -5.39 11.46
CA ILE A 44 12.96 -6.70 11.48
C ILE A 44 12.31 -7.00 10.13
N SER A 45 11.53 -6.07 9.56
CA SER A 45 10.90 -6.23 8.23
C SER A 45 11.94 -6.51 7.15
N PHE A 46 13.06 -5.78 7.16
CA PHE A 46 14.12 -5.95 6.17
C PHE A 46 14.79 -7.31 6.30
N ILE A 47 15.06 -7.76 7.53
CA ILE A 47 15.65 -9.08 7.80
C ILE A 47 14.69 -10.19 7.35
N THR A 48 13.39 -10.08 7.64
CA THR A 48 12.42 -11.14 7.31
C THR A 48 12.14 -11.24 5.82
N MET A 49 12.17 -10.11 5.08
CA MET A 49 11.83 -10.09 3.66
C MET A 49 13.04 -10.24 2.72
N PHE A 50 14.17 -9.59 3.03
CA PHE A 50 15.27 -9.45 2.07
C PHE A 50 16.59 -10.10 2.53
N SER A 51 16.70 -10.60 3.76
CA SER A 51 17.96 -11.22 4.22
C SER A 51 18.15 -12.60 3.61
N VAL A 52 19.24 -12.76 2.86
CA VAL A 52 19.66 -14.04 2.27
C VAL A 52 19.84 -15.13 3.35
N HIS A 53 20.34 -14.77 4.53
CA HIS A 53 20.53 -15.71 5.63
C HIS A 53 19.19 -16.20 6.19
N PHE A 54 18.22 -15.29 6.34
CA PHE A 54 16.89 -15.65 6.80
C PHE A 54 16.18 -16.55 5.77
N LEU A 55 16.19 -16.15 4.50
CA LEU A 55 15.57 -16.88 3.39
C LEU A 55 16.20 -18.28 3.19
N SER A 56 17.52 -18.42 3.39
CA SER A 56 18.19 -19.73 3.33
C SER A 56 17.70 -20.66 4.47
N ARG A 57 17.47 -20.12 5.67
CA ARG A 57 17.04 -20.88 6.86
C ARG A 57 15.54 -21.17 6.90
N VAL A 58 14.74 -20.47 6.09
CA VAL A 58 13.30 -20.76 5.88
C VAL A 58 13.08 -22.18 5.38
N HIS A 59 13.98 -22.73 4.57
CA HIS A 59 13.86 -24.11 4.07
C HIS A 59 14.18 -25.17 5.14
N THR A 60 14.94 -24.82 6.18
CA THR A 60 15.40 -25.76 7.21
C THR A 60 14.50 -25.78 8.45
N ASN A 61 13.86 -24.65 8.81
CA ASN A 61 13.08 -24.54 10.05
C ASN A 61 11.63 -24.11 9.81
N LYS A 62 10.69 -24.86 10.39
CA LYS A 62 9.25 -24.58 10.32
C LYS A 62 8.87 -23.21 10.90
N VAL A 63 9.59 -22.73 11.92
CA VAL A 63 9.31 -21.42 12.57
C VAL A 63 9.68 -20.27 11.64
N PHE A 64 10.87 -20.29 11.03
CA PHE A 64 11.28 -19.27 10.06
C PHE A 64 10.37 -19.28 8.83
N LYS A 65 9.96 -20.48 8.40
CA LYS A 65 8.98 -20.62 7.34
C LYS A 65 7.63 -19.99 7.67
N LEU A 66 7.15 -20.14 8.91
CA LEU A 66 5.91 -19.51 9.35
C LEU A 66 6.04 -17.98 9.35
N ILE A 67 7.14 -17.44 9.85
CA ILE A 67 7.38 -15.99 9.90
C ILE A 67 7.47 -15.41 8.47
N ALA A 68 8.19 -16.06 7.57
CA ALA A 68 8.32 -15.65 6.17
C ALA A 68 6.98 -15.59 5.42
N LYS A 69 6.03 -16.48 5.77
CA LYS A 69 4.68 -16.48 5.17
C LYS A 69 3.90 -15.20 5.43
N TYR A 70 4.20 -14.47 6.51
CA TYR A 70 3.47 -13.27 6.86
C TYR A 70 4.12 -11.97 6.34
N GLY A 71 5.21 -12.07 5.56
CA GLY A 71 5.81 -10.93 4.85
C GLY A 71 6.25 -9.81 5.79
N MET A 72 5.56 -8.66 5.72
CA MET A 72 5.85 -7.46 6.52
C MET A 72 5.23 -7.50 7.93
N LEU A 73 4.26 -8.38 8.18
CA LEU A 73 3.55 -8.46 9.46
C LEU A 73 4.48 -8.68 10.68
N PRO A 74 5.52 -9.54 10.62
CA PRO A 74 6.43 -9.72 11.75
C PRO A 74 7.14 -8.43 12.16
N GLY A 75 7.48 -7.57 11.20
CA GLY A 75 8.08 -6.27 11.49
C GLY A 75 7.08 -5.26 12.06
N MET A 76 5.82 -5.27 11.60
CA MET A 76 4.76 -4.46 12.22
C MET A 76 4.50 -4.86 13.67
N VAL A 77 4.35 -6.17 13.93
CA VAL A 77 4.14 -6.70 15.28
C VAL A 77 5.37 -6.40 16.15
N GLY A 78 6.58 -6.59 15.62
CA GLY A 78 7.82 -6.24 16.31
C GLY A 78 7.90 -4.76 16.69
N ALA A 79 7.53 -3.86 15.77
CA ALA A 79 7.47 -2.43 16.02
C ALA A 79 6.51 -2.10 17.16
N CYS A 80 5.29 -2.65 17.14
CA CYS A 80 4.30 -2.43 18.19
C CYS A 80 4.79 -2.92 19.56
N LEU A 81 5.37 -4.12 19.62
CA LEU A 81 5.88 -4.67 20.88
C LEU A 81 7.00 -3.79 21.46
N ILE A 82 7.93 -3.32 20.63
CA ILE A 82 9.01 -2.45 21.05
C ILE A 82 8.46 -1.09 21.51
N ALA A 83 7.46 -0.54 20.82
CA ALA A 83 6.84 0.72 21.21
C ALA A 83 6.20 0.67 22.59
N TYR A 84 5.54 -0.43 22.93
CA TYR A 84 4.99 -0.63 24.27
C TYR A 84 6.08 -0.87 25.33
N LEU A 85 7.17 -1.57 24.97
CA LEU A 85 8.28 -1.84 25.89
C LEU A 85 9.10 -0.58 26.22
N VAL A 86 9.31 0.30 25.24
CA VAL A 86 10.03 1.57 25.41
C VAL A 86 9.11 2.64 26.02
N GLY A 87 7.79 2.46 25.95
CA GLY A 87 6.81 3.41 26.46
C GLY A 87 6.59 4.62 25.55
N GLU A 88 6.95 4.51 24.27
CA GLU A 88 6.75 5.55 23.25
C GLU A 88 5.26 5.73 22.90
N ILE A 89 4.46 4.67 23.06
CA ILE A 89 3.02 4.67 22.75
C ILE A 89 2.23 4.29 24.01
N PRO A 90 1.19 5.08 24.39
CA PRO A 90 0.31 4.70 25.49
C PRO A 90 -0.44 3.41 25.15
N TRP A 91 -0.76 2.62 26.18
CA TRP A 91 -1.58 1.42 25.99
C TRP A 91 -2.93 1.80 25.32
N PRO A 92 -3.38 1.02 24.32
CA PRO A 92 -4.59 1.34 23.59
C PRO A 92 -5.78 1.30 24.55
N THR A 93 -6.49 2.42 24.65
CA THR A 93 -7.81 2.47 25.28
C THR A 93 -8.80 1.75 24.35
N MET A 94 -9.28 0.59 24.77
CA MET A 94 -10.24 -0.19 23.99
C MET A 94 -11.63 0.45 24.09
N ASP A 95 -11.97 1.30 23.14
CA ASP A 95 -13.35 1.76 22.96
C ASP A 95 -14.14 0.70 22.18
N PHE A 96 -14.94 -0.08 22.90
CA PHE A 96 -15.89 -1.04 22.32
C PHE A 96 -17.21 -0.38 21.87
N SER A 97 -17.17 0.92 21.56
CA SER A 97 -18.32 1.63 21.03
C SER A 97 -18.66 1.05 19.66
N PHE A 98 -19.90 0.58 19.50
CA PHE A 98 -20.43 0.25 18.18
C PHE A 98 -20.35 1.49 17.27
N ILE A 99 -20.21 1.26 15.95
CA ILE A 99 -20.26 2.35 14.96
C ILE A 99 -21.52 3.16 15.22
N ASP A 100 -21.34 4.43 15.58
CA ASP A 100 -22.47 5.29 15.93
C ASP A 100 -23.21 5.70 14.66
N PHE A 101 -24.24 4.92 14.30
CA PHE A 101 -25.08 5.15 13.13
C PHE A 101 -25.90 6.46 13.23
N THR A 102 -25.90 7.15 14.36
CA THR A 102 -26.58 8.45 14.48
C THR A 102 -25.87 9.59 13.76
N ARG A 103 -24.59 9.42 13.39
CA ARG A 103 -23.78 10.46 12.72
C ARG A 103 -23.82 10.42 11.19
N TYR A 104 -24.49 9.44 10.56
CA TYR A 104 -24.66 9.40 9.11
C TYR A 104 -25.31 10.67 8.52
N PRO A 105 -26.36 11.25 9.12
CA PRO A 105 -26.95 12.50 8.64
C PRO A 105 -25.96 13.67 8.67
N GLU A 106 -25.09 13.72 9.68
CA GLU A 106 -24.01 14.72 9.80
C GLU A 106 -22.98 14.54 8.67
N ILE A 107 -22.57 13.30 8.40
CA ILE A 107 -21.62 12.96 7.33
C ILE A 107 -22.20 13.34 5.97
N ILE A 108 -23.45 12.96 5.68
CA ILE A 108 -24.09 13.26 4.40
C ILE A 108 -24.21 14.77 4.21
N LYS A 109 -24.67 15.51 5.23
CA LYS A 109 -24.91 16.95 5.13
C LYS A 109 -23.61 17.76 5.01
N ASN A 110 -22.57 17.41 5.76
CA ASN A 110 -21.38 18.24 5.91
C ASN A 110 -20.17 17.75 5.10
N TYR A 111 -20.18 16.53 4.57
CA TYR A 111 -19.03 15.95 3.89
C TYR A 111 -19.32 15.43 2.49
N THR A 112 -20.58 15.29 2.07
CA THR A 112 -20.89 14.80 0.71
C THR A 112 -21.30 15.92 -0.22
N VAL A 113 -21.11 15.69 -1.52
CA VAL A 113 -21.58 16.59 -2.59
C VAL A 113 -23.10 16.77 -2.54
N PHE A 114 -23.83 15.76 -2.03
CA PHE A 114 -25.28 15.81 -1.86
C PHE A 114 -25.74 16.76 -0.74
N GLY A 115 -24.91 17.00 0.27
CA GLY A 115 -25.20 17.91 1.38
C GLY A 115 -24.66 19.34 1.16
N LEU A 116 -23.43 19.45 0.63
CA LEU A 116 -22.74 20.72 0.41
C LEU A 116 -23.04 21.37 -0.95
N GLY A 117 -23.54 20.59 -1.91
CA GLY A 117 -23.68 21.01 -3.30
C GLY A 117 -22.38 20.86 -4.10
N PHE A 118 -22.48 21.05 -5.41
CA PHE A 118 -21.33 20.95 -6.31
C PHE A 118 -20.46 22.21 -6.21
N PRO A 119 -19.11 22.08 -6.12
CA PRO A 119 -18.24 23.24 -6.09
C PRO A 119 -18.32 24.03 -7.41
N PRO A 120 -18.06 25.35 -7.37
CA PRO A 120 -18.11 26.18 -8.58
C PRO A 120 -17.06 25.75 -9.60
N LEU A 121 -17.33 25.97 -10.89
CA LEU A 121 -16.44 25.59 -12.00
C LEU A 121 -15.01 26.17 -11.86
N SER A 122 -14.89 27.34 -11.22
CA SER A 122 -13.61 27.97 -10.92
C SER A 122 -12.72 27.12 -10.00
N THR A 123 -13.31 26.34 -9.08
CA THR A 123 -12.58 25.40 -8.22
C THR A 123 -12.04 24.22 -9.02
N PHE A 124 -12.80 23.71 -9.99
CA PHE A 124 -12.33 22.64 -10.88
C PHE A 124 -11.13 23.06 -11.71
N ILE A 125 -11.16 24.28 -12.27
CA ILE A 125 -10.04 24.82 -13.06
C ILE A 125 -8.79 24.95 -12.19
N LYS A 126 -8.94 25.46 -10.96
CA LYS A 126 -7.84 25.57 -9.99
C LYS A 126 -7.28 24.21 -9.56
N ALA A 127 -8.08 23.14 -9.61
CA ALA A 127 -7.68 21.79 -9.23
C ALA A 127 -6.94 21.04 -10.36
N ILE A 128 -6.94 21.52 -11.61
CA ILE A 128 -6.29 20.85 -12.75
C ILE A 128 -4.80 20.54 -12.47
N PRO A 129 -3.97 21.49 -11.99
CA PRO A 129 -2.56 21.20 -11.72
C PRO A 129 -2.38 20.08 -10.69
N MET A 130 -3.17 20.12 -9.62
CA MET A 130 -3.16 19.08 -8.58
C MET A 130 -3.57 17.72 -9.15
N ALA A 131 -4.64 17.68 -9.95
CA ALA A 131 -5.11 16.45 -10.58
C ALA A 131 -4.06 15.82 -11.50
N ILE A 132 -3.31 16.63 -12.26
CA ILE A 132 -2.20 16.17 -13.09
C ILE A 132 -1.09 15.58 -12.21
N THR A 133 -0.69 16.26 -11.13
CA THR A 133 0.33 15.75 -10.20
C THR A 133 -0.11 14.43 -9.57
N CYS A 134 -1.34 14.33 -9.08
CA CYS A 134 -1.89 13.09 -8.53
C CYS A 134 -1.89 11.96 -9.56
N TYR A 135 -2.24 12.25 -10.82
CA TYR A 135 -2.22 11.25 -11.89
C TYR A 135 -0.79 10.76 -12.20
N ILE A 136 0.21 11.64 -12.21
CA ILE A 136 1.61 11.25 -12.41
C ILE A 136 2.09 10.31 -11.30
N ILE A 137 1.73 10.60 -10.04
CA ILE A 137 2.05 9.73 -8.89
C ILE A 137 1.35 8.37 -9.04
N ALA A 138 0.03 8.39 -9.29
CA ALA A 138 -0.76 7.17 -9.48
C ALA A 138 -0.26 6.31 -10.65
N PHE A 139 0.22 6.95 -11.71
CA PHE A 139 0.84 6.28 -12.84
C PHE A 139 2.11 5.51 -12.45
N GLY A 140 2.92 6.07 -11.56
CA GLY A 140 4.09 5.39 -10.99
C GLY A 140 3.73 4.06 -10.33
N ASP A 141 2.66 4.04 -9.54
CA ASP A 141 2.20 2.84 -8.85
C ASP A 141 1.69 1.77 -9.84
N PHE A 142 1.01 2.14 -10.93
CA PHE A 142 0.58 1.16 -11.94
C PHE A 142 1.75 0.50 -12.66
N VAL A 143 2.79 1.28 -12.97
CA VAL A 143 4.02 0.76 -13.59
C VAL A 143 4.77 -0.12 -12.60
N PHE A 144 4.88 0.30 -11.33
CA PHE A 144 5.52 -0.47 -10.28
C PHE A 144 4.80 -1.82 -10.09
N ALA A 145 3.47 -1.81 -9.95
CA ALA A 145 2.66 -3.03 -9.89
C ALA A 145 2.93 -3.98 -11.06
N GLU A 146 3.00 -3.46 -12.29
CA GLU A 146 3.32 -4.24 -13.49
C GLU A 146 4.70 -4.90 -13.36
N THR A 147 5.72 -4.13 -12.99
CA THR A 147 7.11 -4.64 -12.89
C THR A 147 7.28 -5.71 -11.84
N VAL A 148 6.73 -5.52 -10.63
CA VAL A 148 6.88 -6.49 -9.53
C VAL A 148 6.05 -7.75 -9.83
N THR A 149 4.87 -7.59 -10.45
CA THR A 149 4.04 -8.74 -10.86
C THR A 149 4.73 -9.58 -11.92
N ASN A 150 5.34 -8.95 -12.94
CA ASN A 150 6.10 -9.66 -13.97
C ASN A 150 7.33 -10.39 -13.41
N ASP A 151 8.01 -9.80 -12.42
CA ASP A 151 9.13 -10.45 -11.73
C ASP A 151 8.68 -11.70 -10.95
N ALA A 152 7.50 -11.66 -10.34
CA ALA A 152 6.92 -12.82 -9.67
C ALA A 152 6.42 -13.91 -10.65
N ASP A 153 5.83 -13.50 -11.78
CA ASP A 153 5.38 -14.38 -12.87
C ASP A 153 6.56 -15.13 -13.53
N ALA A 154 7.73 -14.48 -13.63
CA ALA A 154 8.96 -15.10 -14.13
C ALA A 154 9.49 -16.22 -13.23
N VAL A 155 9.24 -16.16 -11.92
CA VAL A 155 9.64 -17.19 -10.95
C VAL A 155 8.64 -18.34 -10.92
N ARG A 156 7.35 -18.04 -11.10
CA ARG A 156 6.27 -19.01 -10.91
C ARG A 156 5.30 -18.99 -12.09
N THR A 157 5.48 -19.96 -13.00
CA THR A 157 4.76 -20.06 -14.27
C THR A 157 3.50 -20.95 -14.21
N ASP A 158 3.07 -21.37 -13.03
CA ASP A 158 1.95 -22.29 -12.83
C ASP A 158 0.57 -21.59 -12.78
N GLU A 159 0.51 -20.29 -12.45
CA GLU A 159 -0.68 -19.44 -12.52
C GLU A 159 -0.39 -18.23 -13.41
N VAL A 160 -1.27 -17.97 -14.38
CA VAL A 160 -1.13 -16.84 -15.31
C VAL A 160 -1.69 -15.58 -14.66
N ILE A 161 -0.80 -14.61 -14.36
CA ILE A 161 -1.21 -13.32 -13.81
C ILE A 161 -1.42 -12.31 -14.94
N ALA A 162 -2.66 -12.18 -15.42
CA ALA A 162 -3.01 -11.23 -16.48
C ALA A 162 -3.18 -9.79 -15.95
N TYR A 163 -2.08 -9.16 -15.52
CA TYR A 163 -2.09 -7.76 -15.11
C TYR A 163 -2.00 -6.83 -16.33
N ASP A 164 -2.91 -5.85 -16.42
CA ASP A 164 -2.88 -4.78 -17.41
C ASP A 164 -3.03 -3.42 -16.71
N GLY A 165 -1.97 -2.61 -16.77
CA GLY A 165 -1.96 -1.27 -16.18
C GLY A 165 -3.01 -0.32 -16.77
N ASN A 166 -3.42 -0.50 -18.04
CA ASN A 166 -4.45 0.35 -18.66
C ASN A 166 -5.84 0.00 -18.13
N ARG A 167 -6.15 -1.29 -18.00
CA ARG A 167 -7.42 -1.75 -17.40
C ARG A 167 -7.51 -1.28 -15.94
N SER A 168 -6.41 -1.44 -15.20
CA SER A 168 -6.31 -1.01 -13.80
C SER A 168 -6.48 0.51 -13.66
N ASN A 169 -5.89 1.30 -14.55
CA ASN A 169 -6.03 2.76 -14.55
C ASN A 169 -7.49 3.20 -14.76
N ILE A 170 -8.20 2.63 -15.74
CA ILE A 170 -9.61 2.95 -15.99
C ILE A 170 -10.49 2.57 -14.78
N ILE A 171 -10.29 1.37 -14.24
CA ILE A 171 -11.06 0.89 -13.07
C ILE A 171 -10.81 1.80 -11.86
N CYS A 172 -9.56 2.18 -11.60
CA CYS A 172 -9.22 3.09 -10.52
C CYS A 172 -9.83 4.49 -10.75
N GLY A 173 -9.82 5.00 -11.99
CA GLY A 173 -10.46 6.26 -12.34
C GLY A 173 -11.96 6.25 -12.02
N ILE A 174 -12.67 5.19 -12.42
CA ILE A 174 -14.10 5.01 -12.14
C ILE A 174 -14.36 4.92 -10.64
N ARG A 175 -13.56 4.14 -9.90
CA ARG A 175 -13.69 4.01 -8.43
C ARG A 175 -13.46 5.34 -7.72
N ASN A 176 -12.46 6.10 -8.14
CA ASN A 176 -12.17 7.42 -7.60
C ASN A 176 -13.27 8.44 -7.94
N LEU A 177 -13.87 8.37 -9.14
CA LEU A 177 -15.02 9.18 -9.50
C LEU A 177 -16.21 8.89 -8.59
N ILE A 178 -16.55 7.61 -8.41
CA ILE A 178 -17.65 7.18 -7.52
C ILE A 178 -17.37 7.62 -6.07
N LEU A 179 -16.14 7.42 -5.59
CA LEU A 179 -15.73 7.84 -4.25
C LEU A 179 -15.87 9.36 -4.08
N SER A 180 -15.45 10.14 -5.08
CA SER A 180 -15.56 11.60 -5.04
C SER A 180 -17.00 12.12 -4.93
N LEU A 181 -17.98 11.34 -5.39
CA LEU A 181 -19.40 11.68 -5.31
C LEU A 181 -20.03 11.26 -3.98
N ILE A 182 -19.72 10.05 -3.50
CA ILE A 182 -20.42 9.43 -2.35
C ILE A 182 -19.74 9.75 -1.02
N ALA A 183 -18.41 9.75 -0.99
CA ALA A 183 -17.62 9.93 0.23
C ALA A 183 -16.27 10.58 -0.13
N PRO A 184 -16.22 11.91 -0.33
CA PRO A 184 -15.01 12.60 -0.73
C PRO A 184 -14.03 12.69 0.47
N TYR A 185 -13.36 11.59 0.76
CA TYR A 185 -12.23 11.56 1.68
C TYR A 185 -10.95 11.85 0.88
N GLY A 186 -10.48 13.11 0.94
CA GLY A 186 -9.46 13.65 0.03
C GLY A 186 -8.06 13.02 0.10
N ALA A 187 -7.81 12.06 0.99
CA ALA A 187 -6.47 11.52 1.27
C ALA A 187 -6.23 10.09 0.77
N VAL A 188 -7.25 9.39 0.25
CA VAL A 188 -7.11 7.97 -0.13
C VAL A 188 -7.66 7.77 -1.53
N LEU A 189 -6.78 7.51 -2.50
CA LEU A 189 -7.23 7.05 -3.81
C LEU A 189 -7.67 5.58 -3.69
N SER A 190 -8.82 5.24 -4.30
CA SER A 190 -9.34 3.87 -4.39
C SER A 190 -8.57 3.02 -5.41
N GLY A 191 -7.26 2.85 -5.16
CA GLY A 191 -6.25 2.40 -6.13
C GLY A 191 -5.26 3.54 -6.39
N PRO A 192 -3.97 3.25 -6.56
CA PRO A 192 -3.51 2.35 -7.62
C PRO A 192 -2.90 1.04 -7.08
N LEU A 193 -2.23 1.14 -5.92
CA LEU A 193 -1.51 0.06 -5.28
C LEU A 193 -1.17 0.42 -3.83
N TRP A 194 -1.15 -0.56 -2.93
CA TRP A 194 -0.37 -0.44 -1.69
C TRP A 194 0.95 -1.19 -1.88
N GLY A 195 2.01 -0.46 -2.22
CA GLY A 195 3.25 -1.07 -2.73
C GLY A 195 3.91 -2.06 -1.78
N ALA A 196 4.00 -1.73 -0.48
CA ALA A 196 4.68 -2.57 0.50
C ALA A 196 4.00 -3.94 0.66
N THR A 197 2.68 -3.99 0.72
CA THR A 197 1.96 -5.26 0.83
C THR A 197 1.89 -6.02 -0.47
N HIS A 198 1.76 -5.34 -1.60
CA HIS A 198 1.84 -5.98 -2.90
C HIS A 198 3.17 -6.74 -3.07
N VAL A 199 4.30 -6.09 -2.74
CA VAL A 199 5.62 -6.74 -2.72
C VAL A 199 5.63 -7.91 -1.73
N SER A 200 5.10 -7.76 -0.52
CA SER A 200 5.10 -8.84 0.46
C SER A 200 4.30 -10.07 0.02
N ILE A 201 3.18 -9.87 -0.67
CA ILE A 201 2.35 -10.95 -1.22
C ILE A 201 3.09 -11.63 -2.37
N LEU A 202 3.74 -10.85 -3.24
CA LEU A 202 4.51 -11.38 -4.36
C LEU A 202 5.77 -12.12 -3.91
N GLU A 203 6.49 -11.65 -2.90
CA GLU A 203 7.60 -12.41 -2.31
C GLU A 203 7.10 -13.73 -1.70
N ARG A 204 5.95 -13.71 -1.02
CA ARG A 204 5.31 -14.93 -0.54
C ARG A 204 4.89 -15.86 -1.69
N TYR A 205 4.38 -15.31 -2.78
CA TYR A 205 3.99 -16.06 -3.98
C TYR A 205 5.15 -16.85 -4.56
N LYS A 206 6.34 -16.23 -4.62
CA LYS A 206 7.59 -16.83 -5.11
C LYS A 206 8.06 -18.03 -4.28
N HIS A 207 7.68 -18.14 -3.00
CA HIS A 207 8.00 -19.31 -2.17
C HIS A 207 7.31 -20.61 -2.61
N GLY A 208 6.28 -20.50 -3.45
CA GLY A 208 5.65 -21.62 -4.14
C GLY A 208 4.27 -22.01 -3.59
N ARG A 209 3.64 -22.96 -4.28
CA ARG A 209 2.21 -23.31 -4.15
C ARG A 209 1.77 -23.74 -2.74
N LYS A 210 2.68 -24.35 -1.97
CA LYS A 210 2.41 -24.75 -0.57
C LYS A 210 2.28 -23.57 0.40
N ASP A 211 2.83 -22.41 0.03
CA ASP A 211 2.88 -21.24 0.89
C ASP A 211 1.86 -20.18 0.47
N MET A 212 1.51 -20.13 -0.81
CA MET A 212 0.33 -19.44 -1.34
C MET A 212 -0.17 -20.15 -2.60
N ASP A 213 -1.42 -20.62 -2.62
CA ASP A 213 -1.92 -21.40 -3.78
C ASP A 213 -2.15 -20.50 -5.00
N SER A 214 -2.81 -19.35 -4.79
CA SER A 214 -3.05 -18.33 -5.82
C SER A 214 -2.74 -16.93 -5.31
N ILE A 215 -2.28 -16.05 -6.20
CA ILE A 215 -2.07 -14.63 -5.92
C ILE A 215 -3.33 -13.94 -5.39
N PHE A 216 -4.51 -14.35 -5.87
CA PHE A 216 -5.79 -13.79 -5.43
C PHE A 216 -6.06 -14.09 -3.95
N GLY A 217 -5.64 -15.26 -3.46
CA GLY A 217 -5.76 -15.59 -2.03
C GLY A 217 -4.94 -14.65 -1.13
N GLY A 218 -3.79 -14.18 -1.61
CA GLY A 218 -3.01 -13.16 -0.92
C GLY A 218 -3.68 -11.79 -0.97
N LEU A 219 -4.12 -11.37 -2.16
CA LEU A 219 -4.73 -10.06 -2.38
C LEU A 219 -6.08 -9.88 -1.65
N PHE A 220 -6.89 -10.94 -1.53
CA PHE A 220 -8.17 -10.90 -0.81
C PHE A 220 -8.03 -11.07 0.72
N SER A 221 -6.84 -11.39 1.22
CA SER A 221 -6.58 -11.48 2.67
C SER A 221 -6.20 -10.13 3.31
N LEU A 222 -6.13 -9.06 2.50
CA LEU A 222 -5.96 -7.67 2.90
C LEU A 222 -7.32 -7.00 3.16
#